data_AF-A0A6V7IKJ1-F1
#
_entry.id   AF-A0A6V7IKJ1-F1
#
_cell.length_a   1.000
_cell.length_b   1.000
_cell.length_c   1.000
_cell.angle_alpha   90.00
_cell.angle_beta   90.00
_cell.angle_gamma   90.00
#
_symmetry.space_group_name_H-M   'P 1'
#
loop_
_entity.id
_entity.type
_entity.pdbx_description
1 polymer ?
#
loop_
_entity_poly.entity_id
_entity_poly.type
_entity_poly.pdbx_seq_one_letter_code
_entity_poly.pdbx_strand_id
1 'polypeptide(L)'
;VGAVINGYLADRSDFTYQVLLKMKENDDRRTICSGAIIDEFHVLTAWHCIEDIKLENINVVVGSVQFHDDPNAVAYTVSKIHLHESRSCEPHKTRCYDIAVLT
;
A
#
# COMPACT_ATOMS: atom_id res chain seq x y z
N VAL A 1 11.19 -8.16 -11.69
CA VAL A 1 10.43 -8.73 -10.56
C VAL A 1 11.30 -8.61 -9.32
N GLY A 2 10.82 -7.92 -8.28
CA GLY A 2 11.53 -7.86 -6.99
C GLY A 2 11.30 -9.15 -6.21
N ALA A 3 12.26 -9.53 -5.37
CA ALA A 3 12.17 -10.70 -4.51
C ALA A 3 12.58 -10.32 -3.08
N VAL A 4 11.99 -10.99 -2.10
CA VAL A 4 12.51 -10.99 -0.73
C VAL A 4 13.70 -11.95 -0.71
N ILE A 5 14.93 -11.43 -0.62
CA ILE A 5 16.16 -12.24 -0.66
C ILE A 5 16.19 -13.12 0.59
N ASN A 6 16.34 -14.44 0.39
CA ASN A 6 16.21 -15.47 1.43
C ASN A 6 14.86 -15.46 2.16
N GLY A 7 13.81 -14.97 1.48
CA GLY A 7 12.44 -15.06 1.97
C GLY A 7 11.90 -16.49 1.92
N TYR A 8 10.75 -16.67 2.55
CA TYR A 8 9.95 -17.89 2.51
C TYR A 8 8.52 -17.54 2.08
N LEU A 9 7.77 -18.56 1.67
CA LEU A 9 6.35 -18.41 1.39
C LEU A 9 5.61 -18.18 2.71
N ALA A 10 4.95 -17.04 2.83
CA ALA A 10 4.14 -16.72 4.00
C ALA A 10 2.80 -17.46 3.94
N ASP A 11 2.36 -17.95 5.09
CA ASP A 11 1.00 -18.44 5.29
C ASP A 11 0.05 -17.27 5.60
N ARG A 12 -1.24 -17.49 5.37
CA ARG A 12 -2.30 -16.48 5.55
C ARG A 12 -2.35 -15.91 6.96
N SER A 13 -1.94 -16.68 7.96
CA SER A 13 -1.92 -16.28 9.37
C SER A 13 -0.68 -15.50 9.78
N ASP A 14 0.40 -15.52 8.99
CA ASP A 14 1.70 -14.99 9.42
C ASP A 14 1.68 -13.46 9.55
N PHE A 15 1.01 -12.80 8.59
CA PHE A 15 0.99 -11.35 8.48
C PHE A 15 -0.43 -10.84 8.19
N THR A 16 -1.33 -10.97 9.17
CA THR A 16 -2.75 -10.62 9.01
C THR A 16 -2.99 -9.13 8.70
N TYR A 17 -2.02 -8.27 9.00
CA TYR A 17 -2.04 -6.84 8.69
C TYR A 17 -1.54 -6.51 7.28
N GLN A 18 -1.00 -7.48 6.53
CA GLN A 18 -0.38 -7.22 5.22
C GLN A 18 -1.42 -6.74 4.20
N VAL A 19 -1.06 -5.67 3.48
CA VAL A 19 -1.90 -5.05 2.44
C VAL A 19 -1.13 -4.99 1.13
N LEU A 20 -1.82 -5.27 0.02
CA LEU A 20 -1.37 -4.89 -1.31
C LEU A 20 -1.98 -3.55 -1.69
N LEU A 21 -1.15 -2.59 -2.08
CA LEU A 21 -1.61 -1.37 -2.72
C LEU A 21 -1.61 -1.56 -4.22
N LYS A 22 -2.77 -1.36 -4.85
CA LYS A 22 -2.94 -1.47 -6.29
C LYS A 22 -3.34 -0.14 -6.89
N MET A 23 -2.76 0.17 -8.05
CA MET A 23 -3.15 1.29 -8.89
C MET A 23 -4.04 0.79 -10.03
N LYS A 24 -5.15 1.47 -10.26
CA LYS A 24 -5.95 1.29 -11.48
C LYS A 24 -5.21 1.91 -12.66
N GLU A 25 -4.93 1.09 -13.67
CA GLU A 25 -4.30 1.50 -14.92
C GLU A 25 -5.13 0.94 -16.08
N ASN A 26 -5.94 1.80 -16.71
CA ASN A 26 -6.97 1.40 -17.68
C ASN A 26 -7.98 0.40 -17.07
N ASP A 27 -8.12 -0.78 -17.68
CA ASP A 27 -8.97 -1.88 -17.21
C ASP A 27 -8.25 -2.87 -16.29
N ASP A 28 -6.96 -2.65 -15.98
CA ASP A 28 -6.14 -3.50 -15.11
C ASP A 28 -5.82 -2.85 -13.76
N ARG A 29 -5.40 -3.66 -12.79
CA ARG A 29 -4.96 -3.25 -11.45
C ARG A 29 -3.57 -3.80 -11.16
N ARG A 30 -2.58 -2.90 -11.24
CA ARG A 30 -1.19 -3.21 -10.97
C ARG A 30 -0.87 -3.04 -9.49
N THR A 31 -0.20 -4.04 -8.88
CA THR A 31 0.40 -3.88 -7.55
C THR A 31 1.58 -2.91 -7.62
N ILE A 32 1.53 -1.87 -6.80
CA ILE A 32 2.53 -0.79 -6.76
C ILE A 32 3.40 -0.84 -5.50
N CYS A 33 2.80 -1.15 -4.36
CA CYS A 33 3.44 -1.09 -3.04
C CYS A 33 2.72 -2.02 -2.05
N SER A 34 3.19 -2.02 -0.81
CA SER A 34 2.53 -2.68 0.34
C SER A 34 2.06 -1.66 1.37
N GLY A 35 1.33 -2.13 2.37
CA GLY A 35 0.93 -1.38 3.56
C GLY A 35 0.64 -2.30 4.73
N ALA A 36 0.27 -1.71 5.87
CA ALA A 36 -0.12 -2.43 7.07
C ALA A 36 -1.44 -1.90 7.62
N ILE A 37 -2.38 -2.79 7.93
CA ILE A 37 -3.60 -2.46 8.67
C ILE A 37 -3.18 -2.00 10.08
N ILE A 38 -3.62 -0.80 10.48
CA ILE A 38 -3.37 -0.26 11.82
C ILE A 38 -4.63 -0.18 12.66
N ASP A 39 -5.80 -0.12 12.03
CA ASP A 39 -7.12 -0.31 12.64
C ASP A 39 -8.17 -0.70 11.57
N GLU A 40 -9.44 -0.73 11.94
CA GLU A 40 -10.56 -1.15 11.08
C GLU A 40 -10.72 -0.32 9.79
N PHE A 41 -10.26 0.94 9.79
CA PHE A 41 -10.47 1.89 8.69
C PHE A 41 -9.18 2.51 8.18
N HIS A 42 -8.01 2.11 8.69
CA HIS A 42 -6.74 2.74 8.35
C HIS A 42 -5.65 1.75 7.93
N VAL A 43 -4.97 2.13 6.85
CA VAL A 43 -3.75 1.47 6.38
C VAL A 43 -2.58 2.43 6.42
N LEU A 44 -1.50 2.01 7.08
CA LEU A 44 -0.21 2.68 7.06
C LEU A 44 0.59 2.28 5.82
N THR A 45 1.19 3.25 5.15
CA THR A 45 2.11 3.04 4.02
C THR A 45 3.14 4.16 3.92
N ALA A 46 3.97 4.12 2.89
CA ALA A 46 4.92 5.19 2.55
C ALA A 46 4.25 6.24 1.66
N TRP A 47 4.67 7.51 1.79
CA TRP A 47 4.16 8.58 0.93
C TRP A 47 4.62 8.39 -0.52
N HIS A 48 5.87 7.99 -0.76
CA HIS A 48 6.40 7.79 -2.11
C HIS A 48 5.65 6.70 -2.90
N CYS A 49 4.95 5.79 -2.20
CA CYS A 49 4.14 4.77 -2.85
C CYS A 49 2.91 5.34 -3.57
N ILE A 50 2.48 6.55 -3.19
CA ILE A 50 1.22 7.16 -3.63
C ILE A 50 1.37 8.60 -4.13
N GLU A 51 2.60 9.16 -4.13
CA GLU A 51 2.84 10.59 -4.35
C GLU A 51 2.35 11.10 -5.72
N ASP A 52 2.40 10.24 -6.75
CA ASP A 52 2.02 10.55 -8.13
C ASP A 52 0.72 9.84 -8.57
N ILE A 53 -0.08 9.35 -7.61
CA ILE A 53 -1.27 8.54 -7.89
C ILE A 53 -2.51 9.27 -7.40
N LYS A 54 -3.49 9.43 -8.29
CA LYS A 54 -4.79 10.00 -7.92
C LYS A 54 -5.53 9.08 -6.97
N LEU A 55 -6.21 9.67 -5.98
CA LEU A 55 -6.91 8.96 -4.91
C LEU A 55 -7.90 7.92 -5.45
N GLU A 56 -8.67 8.26 -6.49
CA GLU A 56 -9.64 7.36 -7.12
C GLU A 56 -9.02 6.14 -7.82
N ASN A 57 -7.72 6.19 -8.09
CA ASN A 57 -6.97 5.10 -8.71
C ASN A 57 -6.29 4.19 -7.69
N ILE A 58 -6.38 4.47 -6.38
CA ILE A 58 -5.76 3.66 -5.34
C ILE A 58 -6.78 2.66 -4.79
N ASN A 59 -6.40 1.38 -4.80
CA ASN A 59 -7.12 0.31 -4.11
C ASN A 59 -6.24 -0.33 -3.05
N VAL A 60 -6.84 -0.53 -1.88
CA VAL A 60 -6.29 -1.30 -0.76
C VAL A 60 -6.83 -2.72 -0.86
N VAL A 61 -5.95 -3.71 -0.97
CA VAL A 61 -6.35 -5.12 -1.03
C VAL A 61 -5.83 -5.85 0.21
N VAL A 62 -6.75 -6.44 0.96
CA VAL A 62 -6.47 -7.17 2.21
C VAL A 62 -6.83 -8.64 2.08
N GLY A 63 -6.34 -9.46 3.00
CA GLY A 63 -6.67 -10.89 3.05
C GLY A 63 -6.12 -11.69 1.87
N SER A 64 -5.04 -11.22 1.24
CA SER A 64 -4.40 -11.89 0.11
C SER A 64 -3.02 -12.42 0.50
N VAL A 65 -2.70 -13.63 0.05
CA VAL A 65 -1.32 -14.17 0.05
C VAL A 65 -0.73 -14.28 -1.36
N GLN A 66 -1.49 -13.84 -2.38
CA GLN A 66 -1.07 -13.82 -3.77
C GLN A 66 -1.28 -12.44 -4.39
N PHE A 67 -0.53 -12.11 -5.44
CA PHE A 67 -0.68 -10.82 -6.12
C PHE A 67 -1.92 -10.75 -7.01
N HIS A 68 -2.39 -11.87 -7.53
CA HIS A 68 -3.53 -11.98 -8.46
C HIS A 68 -4.40 -13.17 -8.05
N ASP A 69 -5.70 -13.08 -8.37
CA ASP A 69 -6.66 -14.19 -8.29
C ASP A 69 -6.79 -14.93 -6.93
N ASP A 70 -6.50 -14.25 -5.81
CA ASP A 70 -6.79 -14.81 -4.48
C ASP A 70 -8.29 -14.62 -4.17
N PRO A 71 -9.07 -15.72 -4.03
CA PRO A 71 -10.52 -15.63 -3.81
C PRO A 71 -10.90 -15.04 -2.46
N ASN A 72 -9.95 -14.92 -1.53
CA ASN A 72 -10.17 -14.33 -0.22
C ASN A 72 -9.78 -12.85 -0.16
N ALA A 73 -9.20 -12.32 -1.23
CA ALA A 73 -8.79 -10.93 -1.28
C ALA A 73 -10.02 -10.02 -1.36
N VAL A 74 -10.04 -8.99 -0.52
CA VAL A 74 -11.07 -7.94 -0.56
C VAL A 74 -10.42 -6.62 -0.91
N ALA A 75 -11.00 -5.91 -1.86
CA ALA A 75 -10.51 -4.61 -2.33
C ALA A 75 -11.40 -3.48 -1.80
N TYR A 76 -10.78 -2.46 -1.22
CA TYR A 76 -11.40 -1.22 -0.76
C TYR A 76 -10.90 -0.03 -1.57
N THR A 77 -11.76 0.97 -1.73
CA THR A 77 -11.39 2.29 -2.26
C THR A 77 -10.87 3.16 -1.13
N VAL A 78 -9.89 4.01 -1.42
CA VAL A 78 -9.42 5.01 -0.48
C VAL A 78 -10.33 6.24 -0.56
N SER A 79 -10.76 6.75 0.59
CA SER A 79 -11.54 7.97 0.76
C SER A 79 -10.67 9.19 1.09
N LYS A 80 -9.55 8.99 1.81
CA LYS A 80 -8.64 10.07 2.21
C LYS A 80 -7.20 9.59 2.34
N ILE A 81 -6.27 10.48 2.02
CA ILE A 81 -4.84 10.31 2.24
C ILE A 81 -4.39 11.33 3.29
N HIS A 82 -3.85 10.85 4.40
CA HIS A 82 -3.24 11.67 5.44
C HIS A 82 -1.72 11.56 5.30
N LEU A 83 -1.10 12.67 4.90
CA LEU A 83 0.36 12.75 4.76
C LEU A 83 0.96 13.35 6.01
N HIS A 84 2.21 13.00 6.30
CA HIS A 84 2.99 13.74 7.28
C HIS A 84 3.09 15.24 6.89
N GLU A 85 3.03 16.13 7.87
CA GLU A 85 2.95 17.59 7.68
C GLU A 85 4.10 18.16 6.85
N SER A 86 5.28 17.55 6.98
CA SER A 86 6.44 17.83 6.13
C SER A 86 6.82 16.58 5.35
N ARG A 87 7.38 16.77 4.14
CA ARG A 87 7.95 15.71 3.29
C ARG A 87 9.47 15.82 3.15
N SER A 88 10.03 16.96 3.54
CA SER A 88 11.45 17.30 3.40
C SER A 88 12.01 17.71 4.74
N CYS A 89 13.17 17.18 5.08
CA CYS A 89 13.90 17.59 6.28
C CYS A 89 14.87 18.75 5.98
N GLU A 90 15.27 18.93 4.72
CA GLU A 90 16.13 20.01 4.25
C GLU A 90 15.72 20.46 2.83
N PRO A 91 16.14 21.65 2.34
CA PRO A 91 15.71 22.18 1.04
C PRO A 91 15.99 21.27 -0.17
N HIS A 92 17.03 20.44 -0.08
CA HIS A 92 17.43 19.51 -1.14
C HIS A 92 17.28 18.03 -0.75
N LYS A 93 16.70 17.76 0.42
CA LYS A 93 16.53 16.40 0.94
C LYS A 93 15.04 16.09 1.12
N THR A 94 14.48 15.44 0.11
CA THR A 94 13.10 14.96 0.08
C THR A 94 13.00 13.54 0.65
N ARG A 95 11.77 13.06 0.86
CA ARG A 95 11.45 11.70 1.38
C ARG A 95 12.01 11.39 2.77
N CYS A 96 12.17 12.41 3.63
CA CYS A 96 12.58 12.17 5.02
C CYS A 96 11.44 11.65 5.88
N TYR A 97 10.23 12.16 5.64
CA TYR A 97 9.01 11.80 6.35
C TYR A 97 8.10 11.02 5.41
N ASP A 98 8.62 9.89 4.95
CA ASP A 98 8.01 9.06 3.93
C ASP A 98 6.95 8.13 4.52
N ILE A 99 5.85 8.72 4.96
CA ILE A 99 4.77 8.04 5.67
C ILE A 99 3.42 8.64 5.29
N ALA A 100 2.42 7.78 5.12
CA ALA A 100 1.06 8.14 4.83
C ALA A 100 0.09 7.15 5.50
N VAL A 101 -1.08 7.66 5.88
CA VAL A 101 -2.22 6.84 6.32
C VAL A 101 -3.35 6.98 5.31
N LEU A 102 -3.90 5.85 4.88
CA LEU A 102 -5.06 5.78 3.98
C LEU A 102 -6.30 5.47 4.82
N THR A 103 -7.39 6.21 4.57
CA THR A 103 -8.74 5.90 5.07
C THR A 103 -9.63 5.51 3.91
#